data_AF-A0A3L7XG11-F1
#
_entry.id   AF-A0A3L7XG11-F1
#
_cell.length_a   1.000
_cell.length_b   1.000
_cell.length_c   1.000
_cell.angle_alpha   90.00
_cell.angle_beta   90.00
_cell.angle_gamma   90.00
#
_symmetry.space_group_name_H-M   'P 1'
#
loop_
_entity.id
_entity.type
_entity.pdbx_description
1 polymer ?
#
loop_
_entity_poly.entity_id
_entity_poly.type
_entity_poly.pdbx_seq_one_letter_code
_entity_poly.pdbx_strand_id
1 'polypeptide(L)'
;MLPFIIPVIVLVFGLIRTFSRPPFRMTQTEFTTDILITAGYVILSMPFMFRAVDVGMRAIDVRTLTEAAQSLGAGWLRILLSVILPNLRVAILSGSLITFATVVGELILADFLVRPALGPYMVVVGGGKAYEPAALGILSFGLTWICLGIIQLVSRGDVRLQPIGR
;
A
#
# COMPACT_ATOMS: atom_id res chain seq x y z
N MET A 1 -6.51 -6.63 12.15
CA MET A 1 -7.05 -7.73 11.33
C MET A 1 -8.53 -7.52 10.93
N LEU A 2 -9.22 -6.50 11.48
CA LEU A 2 -10.60 -6.13 11.14
C LEU A 2 -10.93 -5.99 9.62
N PRO A 3 -10.08 -5.42 8.74
CA PRO A 3 -10.47 -5.24 7.33
C PRO A 3 -10.47 -6.54 6.49
N PHE A 4 -9.92 -7.66 6.98
CA PHE A 4 -9.91 -8.92 6.22
C PHE A 4 -11.22 -9.71 6.37
N ILE A 5 -12.00 -9.42 7.41
CA ILE A 5 -13.28 -10.10 7.69
C ILE A 5 -14.42 -9.47 6.89
N ILE A 6 -14.26 -8.20 6.49
CA ILE A 6 -15.27 -7.46 5.74
C ILE A 6 -14.97 -7.63 4.25
N PRO A 7 -15.87 -8.25 3.47
CA PRO A 7 -15.73 -8.31 2.02
C PRO A 7 -15.58 -6.89 1.44
N VAL A 8 -14.69 -6.71 0.45
CA VAL A 8 -14.45 -5.39 -0.18
C VAL A 8 -15.74 -4.75 -0.65
N ILE A 9 -16.65 -5.54 -1.22
CA ILE A 9 -17.97 -5.10 -1.65
C ILE A 9 -18.79 -4.42 -0.52
N VAL A 10 -18.69 -4.92 0.71
CA VAL A 10 -19.38 -4.32 1.88
C VAL A 10 -18.77 -2.97 2.23
N LEU A 11 -17.44 -2.84 2.15
CA LEU A 11 -16.76 -1.55 2.32
C LEU A 11 -17.24 -0.55 1.25
N VAL A 12 -17.30 -0.97 -0.02
CA VAL A 12 -17.71 -0.10 -1.13
C VAL A 12 -19.14 0.41 -0.96
N PHE A 13 -20.08 -0.50 -0.69
CA PHE A 13 -21.46 -0.12 -0.42
C PHE A 13 -21.57 0.78 0.82
N GLY A 14 -20.79 0.52 1.87
CA GLY A 14 -20.70 1.39 3.04
C GLY A 14 -20.26 2.81 2.68
N LEU A 15 -19.21 2.93 1.86
CA LEU A 15 -18.72 4.23 1.38
C LEU A 15 -19.77 4.95 0.54
N ILE A 16 -20.34 4.30 -0.48
CA ILE A 16 -21.39 4.89 -1.32
C ILE A 16 -22.58 5.32 -0.46
N ARG A 17 -23.06 4.44 0.43
CA ARG A 17 -24.24 4.70 1.24
C ARG A 17 -24.04 5.83 2.23
N THR A 18 -22.84 5.99 2.76
CA THR A 18 -22.48 7.03 3.73
C THR A 18 -22.25 8.37 3.03
N PHE A 19 -21.49 8.37 1.93
CA PHE A 19 -21.03 9.58 1.26
C PHE A 19 -21.89 10.05 0.07
N SER A 20 -22.99 9.36 -0.22
CA SER A 20 -24.00 9.83 -1.18
C SER A 20 -25.10 10.69 -0.53
N ARG A 21 -25.13 10.79 0.81
CA ARG A 21 -26.15 11.56 1.54
C ARG A 21 -25.51 12.75 2.29
N PRO A 22 -26.26 13.84 2.55
CA PRO A 22 -25.78 14.94 3.39
C PRO A 22 -25.35 14.43 4.77
N PRO A 23 -24.32 15.04 5.41
CA PRO A 23 -23.69 16.32 5.07
C PRO A 23 -22.52 16.25 4.08
N PHE A 24 -21.91 15.08 3.84
CA PHE A 24 -20.73 14.94 2.98
C PHE A 24 -21.06 14.19 1.68
N ARG A 25 -21.40 14.94 0.64
CA ARG A 25 -21.75 14.42 -0.70
C ARG A 25 -20.50 14.19 -1.57
N MET A 26 -19.70 13.20 -1.22
CA MET A 26 -18.42 12.94 -1.91
C MET A 26 -18.57 12.17 -3.23
N THR A 27 -19.75 11.62 -3.55
CA THR A 27 -19.98 10.84 -4.77
C THR A 27 -20.51 11.66 -5.96
N GLN A 28 -20.71 12.96 -5.81
CA GLN A 28 -21.36 13.81 -6.83
C GLN A 28 -20.39 14.48 -7.81
N THR A 29 -19.12 14.63 -7.42
CA THR A 29 -18.09 15.30 -8.23
C THR A 29 -16.95 14.33 -8.48
N GLU A 30 -16.34 14.40 -9.65
CA GLU A 30 -15.24 13.53 -10.01
C GLU A 30 -14.09 13.62 -9.00
N PHE A 31 -13.63 14.84 -8.68
CA PHE A 31 -12.55 15.07 -7.73
C PHE A 31 -12.83 14.48 -6.33
N THR A 32 -14.05 14.67 -5.82
CA THR A 32 -14.39 14.18 -4.48
C THR A 32 -14.53 12.66 -4.44
N THR A 33 -14.95 12.06 -5.56
CA THR A 33 -15.01 10.61 -5.72
C THR A 33 -13.60 10.01 -5.83
N ASP A 34 -12.64 10.72 -6.44
CA ASP A 34 -11.22 10.33 -6.45
C ASP A 34 -10.61 10.30 -5.05
N ILE A 35 -10.96 11.27 -4.21
CA ILE A 35 -10.55 11.27 -2.80
C ILE A 35 -11.19 10.08 -2.07
N LEU A 36 -12.48 9.82 -2.32
CA LEU A 36 -13.21 8.73 -1.68
C LEU A 36 -12.65 7.35 -2.05
N ILE A 37 -12.37 7.11 -3.32
CA ILE A 37 -11.77 5.84 -3.78
C ILE A 37 -10.34 5.69 -3.24
N THR A 38 -9.56 6.78 -3.19
CA THR A 38 -8.22 6.76 -2.59
C THR A 38 -8.29 6.39 -1.12
N ALA A 39 -9.21 6.99 -0.36
CA ALA A 39 -9.44 6.63 1.05
C ALA A 39 -9.87 5.16 1.19
N GLY A 40 -10.72 4.65 0.29
CA GLY A 40 -11.10 3.23 0.23
C GLY A 40 -9.90 2.31 0.05
N TYR A 41 -9.01 2.62 -0.91
CA TYR A 41 -7.76 1.88 -1.12
C TYR A 41 -6.80 1.97 0.06
N VAL A 42 -6.72 3.12 0.73
CA VAL A 42 -5.92 3.28 1.94
C VAL A 42 -6.45 2.34 3.03
N ILE A 43 -7.76 2.33 3.29
CA ILE A 43 -8.36 1.44 4.30
C ILE A 43 -8.10 -0.03 3.96
N LEU A 44 -8.25 -0.39 2.68
CA LEU A 44 -8.04 -1.75 2.20
C LEU A 44 -6.58 -2.21 2.35
N SER A 45 -5.63 -1.32 2.08
CA SER A 45 -4.20 -1.65 2.03
C SER A 45 -3.44 -1.41 3.34
N MET A 46 -4.00 -0.59 4.24
CA MET A 46 -3.47 -0.31 5.58
C MET A 46 -2.98 -1.55 6.34
N PRO A 47 -3.71 -2.68 6.41
CA PRO A 47 -3.22 -3.86 7.15
C PRO A 47 -1.91 -4.44 6.58
N PHE A 48 -1.69 -4.38 5.27
CA PHE A 48 -0.48 -4.90 4.65
C PHE A 48 0.72 -4.00 4.95
N MET A 49 0.54 -2.68 4.79
CA MET A 49 1.56 -1.71 5.16
C MET A 49 1.90 -1.79 6.65
N PHE A 50 0.88 -1.86 7.53
CA PHE A 50 1.07 -1.98 8.96
C PHE A 50 1.85 -3.25 9.33
N ARG A 51 1.51 -4.40 8.73
CA ARG A 51 2.24 -5.67 8.91
C ARG A 51 3.70 -5.55 8.48
N ALA A 52 3.97 -4.95 7.32
CA ALA A 52 5.33 -4.78 6.82
C ALA A 52 6.17 -3.91 7.76
N VAL A 53 5.59 -2.79 8.23
CA VAL A 53 6.25 -1.89 9.18
C VAL A 53 6.46 -2.55 10.54
N ASP A 54 5.47 -3.26 11.10
CA ASP A 54 5.60 -4.00 12.38
C ASP A 54 6.73 -5.04 12.32
N VAL A 55 6.81 -5.81 11.24
CA VAL A 55 7.92 -6.76 11.02
C VAL A 55 9.25 -6.03 10.92
N GLY A 56 9.31 -4.92 10.18
CA GLY A 56 10.51 -4.09 10.08
C GLY A 56 10.98 -3.54 11.42
N MET A 57 10.05 -3.05 12.24
CA MET A 57 10.36 -2.49 13.57
C MET A 57 10.91 -3.55 14.51
N ARG A 58 10.39 -4.78 14.45
CA ARG A 58 10.89 -5.91 15.24
C ARG A 58 12.26 -6.40 14.75
N ALA A 59 12.55 -6.29 13.47
CA ALA A 59 13.83 -6.73 12.91
C ALA A 59 15.02 -5.85 13.31
N ILE A 60 14.79 -4.56 13.59
CA ILE A 60 15.85 -3.58 13.92
C ILE A 60 15.90 -3.22 15.41
N ASP A 61 15.17 -3.94 16.28
CA ASP A 61 15.04 -3.64 17.71
C ASP A 61 14.80 -2.14 18.00
N VAL A 62 13.75 -1.56 17.37
CA VAL A 62 13.44 -0.11 17.43
C VAL A 62 13.46 0.46 18.85
N ARG A 63 13.06 -0.35 19.84
CA ARG A 63 13.06 0.05 21.26
C ARG A 63 14.45 0.44 21.73
N THR A 64 15.45 -0.41 21.49
CA THR A 64 16.84 -0.17 21.89
C THR A 64 17.41 1.06 21.20
N LEU A 65 17.15 1.21 19.89
CA LEU A 65 17.58 2.39 19.13
C LEU A 65 16.94 3.69 19.66
N THR A 66 15.68 3.62 20.06
CA THR A 66 14.93 4.76 20.61
C THR A 66 15.47 5.16 21.98
N GLU A 67 15.69 4.19 22.88
CA GLU A 67 16.25 4.42 24.22
C GLU A 67 17.66 5.02 24.12
N ALA A 68 18.52 4.50 23.25
CA ALA A 68 19.86 5.04 23.01
C ALA A 68 19.83 6.49 22.48
N ALA A 69 18.95 6.78 21.51
CA ALA A 69 18.82 8.12 20.97
C ALA A 69 18.25 9.13 22.00
N GLN A 70 17.33 8.70 22.85
CA GLN A 70 16.82 9.52 23.96
C GLN A 70 17.90 9.79 25.01
N SER A 71 18.75 8.80 25.34
CA SER A 71 19.90 9.01 26.23
C SER A 71 20.91 10.01 25.67
N LEU A 72 21.00 10.14 24.33
CA LEU A 72 21.79 11.17 23.64
C LEU A 72 21.09 12.53 23.55
N GLY A 73 19.93 12.70 24.19
CA GLY A 73 19.17 13.95 24.20
C GLY A 73 18.35 14.22 22.92
N ALA A 74 18.13 13.22 22.07
CA ALA A 74 17.33 13.41 20.86
C ALA A 74 15.83 13.51 21.20
N GLY A 75 15.16 14.53 20.64
CA GLY A 75 13.70 14.65 20.70
C GLY A 75 12.98 13.66 19.78
N TRP A 76 11.70 13.39 20.06
CA TRP A 76 10.89 12.38 19.35
C TRP A 76 10.91 12.51 17.82
N LEU A 77 10.75 13.73 17.29
CA LEU A 77 10.74 13.97 15.85
C LEU A 77 12.09 13.64 15.19
N ARG A 78 13.20 13.90 15.89
CA ARG A 78 14.56 13.59 15.42
C ARG A 78 14.80 12.09 15.42
N ILE A 79 14.35 11.39 16.46
CA ILE A 79 14.43 9.92 16.53
C ILE A 79 13.66 9.30 15.37
N LEU A 80 12.42 9.76 15.14
CA LEU A 80 11.59 9.25 14.06
C LEU A 80 12.26 9.42 12.69
N LEU A 81 12.71 10.62 12.36
CA LEU A 81 13.23 10.94 11.02
C LEU A 81 14.68 10.49 10.80
N SER A 82 15.53 10.54 11.82
CA SER A 82 16.98 10.28 11.69
C SER A 82 17.40 8.88 12.12
N VAL A 83 16.59 8.17 12.92
CA VAL A 83 16.92 6.84 13.43
C VAL A 83 15.93 5.80 12.89
N ILE A 84 14.63 6.00 13.09
CA ILE A 84 13.64 4.98 12.77
C ILE A 84 13.38 4.88 11.25
N LEU A 85 13.02 6.00 10.59
CA LEU A 85 12.71 6.03 9.16
C LEU A 85 13.80 5.42 8.25
N PRO A 86 15.08 5.81 8.38
CA PRO A 86 16.12 5.28 7.49
C PRO A 86 16.35 3.78 7.69
N ASN A 87 16.23 3.27 8.93
CA ASN A 87 16.35 1.83 9.20
C ASN A 87 15.11 1.03 8.75
N LEU A 88 13.92 1.66 8.72
CA LEU A 88 12.69 1.04 8.22
C LEU A 88 12.51 1.13 6.70
N ARG A 89 13.42 1.77 5.96
CA ARG A 89 13.26 2.03 4.52
C ARG A 89 12.93 0.77 3.72
N VAL A 90 13.59 -0.35 4.01
CA VAL A 90 13.38 -1.63 3.31
C VAL A 90 12.01 -2.20 3.63
N ALA A 91 11.58 -2.12 4.89
CA ALA A 91 10.26 -2.58 5.31
C ALA A 91 9.14 -1.74 4.70
N ILE A 92 9.31 -0.41 4.64
CA ILE A 92 8.36 0.52 4.01
C ILE A 92 8.29 0.24 2.49
N LEU A 93 9.42 0.02 1.81
CA LEU A 93 9.44 -0.29 0.39
C LEU A 93 8.72 -1.63 0.09
N SER A 94 8.99 -2.65 0.90
CA SER A 94 8.31 -3.96 0.79
C SER A 94 6.80 -3.83 1.02
N GLY A 95 6.39 -3.12 2.08
CA GLY A 95 4.98 -2.84 2.36
C GLY A 95 4.30 -2.05 1.25
N SER A 96 4.98 -1.05 0.69
CA SER A 96 4.49 -0.22 -0.41
C SER A 96 4.22 -1.05 -1.65
N LEU A 97 5.09 -2.03 -1.95
CA LEU A 97 4.90 -2.91 -3.09
C LEU A 97 3.69 -3.82 -2.92
N ILE A 98 3.50 -4.41 -1.74
CA ILE A 98 2.34 -5.27 -1.47
C ILE A 98 1.05 -4.46 -1.58
N THR A 99 1.05 -3.25 -1.02
CA THR A 99 -0.07 -2.30 -1.15
C THR A 99 -0.34 -1.95 -2.61
N PHE A 100 0.70 -1.61 -3.38
CA PHE A 100 0.58 -1.29 -4.80
C PHE A 100 0.01 -2.47 -5.60
N ALA A 101 0.57 -3.68 -5.43
CA ALA A 101 0.10 -4.88 -6.10
C ALA A 101 -1.37 -5.17 -5.76
N THR A 102 -1.74 -5.00 -4.49
CA THR A 102 -3.12 -5.17 -4.03
C THR A 102 -4.08 -4.19 -4.70
N VAL A 103 -3.73 -2.90 -4.73
CA VAL A 103 -4.59 -1.84 -5.29
C VAL A 103 -4.68 -1.94 -6.82
N VAL A 104 -3.58 -2.25 -7.50
CA VAL A 104 -3.58 -2.42 -8.97
C VAL A 104 -4.43 -3.61 -9.41
N GLY A 105 -4.45 -4.68 -8.62
CA GLY A 105 -5.29 -5.85 -8.85
C GLY A 105 -6.74 -5.70 -8.39
N GLU A 106 -7.12 -4.55 -7.85
CA GLU A 106 -8.46 -4.31 -7.31
C GLU A 106 -9.43 -3.90 -8.43
N LEU A 107 -10.65 -4.45 -8.37
CA LEU A 107 -11.72 -4.19 -9.34
C LEU A 107 -12.95 -3.54 -8.70
N ILE A 108 -13.35 -3.99 -7.52
CA ILE A 108 -14.66 -3.76 -6.94
C ILE A 108 -14.84 -2.28 -6.55
N LEU A 109 -13.84 -1.64 -5.92
CA LEU A 109 -13.93 -0.22 -5.56
C LEU A 109 -14.05 0.66 -6.80
N ALA A 110 -13.21 0.42 -7.81
CA ALA A 110 -13.23 1.22 -9.03
C ALA A 110 -14.50 1.03 -9.85
N ASP A 111 -14.96 -0.21 -10.01
CA ASP A 111 -16.13 -0.54 -10.81
C ASP A 111 -17.41 0.08 -10.21
N PHE A 112 -17.62 -0.08 -8.90
CA PHE A 112 -18.83 0.41 -8.23
C PHE A 112 -18.83 1.93 -8.00
N LEU A 113 -17.67 2.59 -7.92
CA LEU A 113 -17.59 4.07 -7.90
C LEU A 113 -17.49 4.66 -9.32
N VAL A 114 -17.57 3.82 -10.36
CA VAL A 114 -17.52 4.23 -11.77
C VAL A 114 -16.27 5.07 -12.06
N ARG A 115 -15.11 4.59 -11.61
CA ARG A 115 -13.81 5.26 -11.77
C ARG A 115 -12.90 4.50 -12.72
N PRO A 116 -12.12 5.21 -13.56
CA PRO A 116 -11.14 4.57 -14.42
C PRO A 116 -10.04 3.93 -13.55
N ALA A 117 -9.87 2.62 -13.67
CA ALA A 117 -8.77 1.87 -13.08
C ALA A 117 -8.42 0.66 -13.95
N LEU A 118 -7.28 0.03 -13.65
CA LEU A 118 -6.77 -1.11 -14.43
C LEU A 118 -7.76 -2.28 -14.42
N GLY A 119 -8.34 -2.61 -13.25
CA GLY A 119 -9.33 -3.68 -13.09
C GLY A 119 -10.53 -3.55 -14.05
N PRO A 120 -11.36 -2.49 -13.94
CA PRO A 120 -12.52 -2.30 -14.83
C PRO A 120 -12.13 -2.27 -16.31
N TYR A 121 -10.97 -1.68 -16.64
CA TYR A 121 -10.48 -1.63 -18.02
C TYR A 121 -10.23 -3.03 -18.60
N MET A 122 -9.59 -3.93 -17.84
CA MET A 122 -9.39 -5.32 -18.27
C MET A 122 -10.70 -6.07 -18.51
N VAL A 123 -11.73 -5.82 -17.67
CA VAL A 123 -13.05 -6.45 -17.81
C VAL A 123 -13.74 -5.97 -19.09
N VAL A 124 -13.77 -4.66 -19.33
CA VAL A 124 -14.41 -4.06 -20.51
C VAL A 124 -13.74 -4.52 -21.80
N VAL A 125 -12.41 -4.53 -21.84
CA VAL A 125 -11.64 -4.96 -23.00
C VAL A 125 -11.75 -6.47 -23.24
N GLY A 126 -11.83 -7.26 -22.17
CA GLY A 126 -11.95 -8.72 -22.26
C GLY A 126 -13.29 -9.22 -22.77
N GLY A 127 -14.35 -8.42 -22.67
CA GLY A 127 -15.65 -8.75 -23.27
C GLY A 127 -15.66 -8.71 -24.81
N GLY A 128 -14.77 -7.93 -25.43
CA GLY A 128 -14.78 -7.71 -26.88
C GLY A 128 -13.60 -8.32 -27.65
N LYS A 129 -12.47 -8.61 -26.98
CA LYS A 129 -11.24 -9.08 -27.62
C LYS A 129 -10.48 -10.06 -26.73
N ALA A 130 -10.23 -11.27 -27.24
CA ALA A 130 -9.65 -12.36 -26.45
C ALA A 130 -8.17 -12.15 -26.07
N TYR A 131 -7.40 -11.36 -26.82
CA TYR A 131 -5.94 -11.23 -26.64
C TYR A 131 -5.51 -9.98 -25.85
N GLU A 132 -6.33 -8.93 -25.79
CA GLU A 132 -5.94 -7.66 -25.16
C GLU A 132 -5.83 -7.73 -23.62
N PRO A 133 -6.72 -8.41 -22.88
CA PRO A 133 -6.56 -8.59 -21.42
C PRO A 133 -5.33 -9.43 -21.07
N ALA A 134 -5.02 -10.44 -21.89
CA ALA A 134 -3.84 -11.28 -21.69
C ALA A 134 -2.54 -10.46 -21.82
N ALA A 135 -2.47 -9.56 -22.81
CA ALA A 135 -1.35 -8.65 -22.97
C ALA A 135 -1.19 -7.69 -21.77
N LEU A 136 -2.30 -7.12 -21.26
CA LEU A 136 -2.29 -6.26 -20.07
C LEU A 136 -1.82 -7.02 -18.82
N GLY A 137 -2.22 -8.28 -18.66
CA GLY A 137 -1.76 -9.15 -17.58
C GLY A 137 -0.25 -9.38 -17.62
N ILE A 138 0.30 -9.68 -18.81
CA ILE A 138 1.74 -9.86 -19.01
C ILE A 138 2.52 -8.57 -18.70
N LEU A 139 2.02 -7.42 -19.16
CA LEU A 139 2.62 -6.11 -18.87
C LEU A 139 2.61 -5.78 -17.38
N SER A 140 1.50 -6.05 -16.69
CA SER A 140 1.39 -5.84 -15.24
C SER A 140 2.32 -6.76 -14.45
N PHE A 141 2.47 -8.02 -14.91
CA PHE A 141 3.43 -8.96 -14.32
C PHE A 141 4.88 -8.47 -14.51
N GLY A 142 5.23 -8.01 -15.71
CA GLY A 142 6.53 -7.40 -16.00
C GLY A 142 6.79 -6.16 -15.16
N LEU A 143 5.80 -5.27 -15.00
CA LEU A 143 5.89 -4.09 -14.14
C LEU A 143 6.15 -4.48 -12.69
N THR A 144 5.43 -5.48 -12.18
CA THR A 144 5.63 -6.01 -10.82
C THR A 144 7.05 -6.51 -10.61
N TRP A 145 7.61 -7.24 -11.59
CA TRP A 145 8.99 -7.70 -11.57
C TRP A 145 10.01 -6.55 -11.60
N ILE A 146 9.77 -5.51 -12.40
CA ILE A 146 10.62 -4.31 -12.43
C ILE A 146 10.61 -3.62 -11.07
N CYS A 147 9.43 -3.43 -10.46
CA CYS A 147 9.33 -2.85 -9.12
C CYS A 147 10.07 -3.68 -8.06
N LEU A 148 9.94 -5.01 -8.09
CA LEU A 148 10.72 -5.91 -7.23
C LEU A 148 12.23 -5.76 -7.46
N GLY A 149 12.67 -5.67 -8.72
CA GLY A 149 14.07 -5.48 -9.08
C GLY A 149 14.65 -4.18 -8.53
N ILE A 150 13.91 -3.07 -8.65
CA ILE A 150 14.30 -1.76 -8.10
C ILE A 150 14.45 -1.85 -6.58
N ILE A 151 13.51 -2.50 -5.88
CA ILE A 151 13.57 -2.66 -4.43
C ILE A 151 14.79 -3.49 -4.02
N GLN A 152 15.12 -4.56 -4.75
CA GLN A 152 16.32 -5.34 -4.47
C GLN A 152 17.60 -4.53 -4.69
N LEU A 153 17.66 -3.69 -5.72
CA LEU A 153 18.81 -2.82 -5.97
C LEU A 153 19.00 -1.80 -4.84
N VAL A 154 17.91 -1.22 -4.33
CA VAL A 154 17.92 -0.29 -3.19
C VAL A 154 18.25 -1.01 -1.87
N SER A 155 17.77 -2.24 -1.70
CA SER A 155 17.94 -3.05 -0.48
C SER A 155 19.33 -3.68 -0.35
N ARG A 156 20.11 -3.80 -1.44
CA ARG A 156 21.47 -4.39 -1.42
C ARG A 156 22.48 -3.61 -0.55
N GLY A 157 22.15 -2.38 -0.15
CA GLY A 157 23.00 -1.56 0.74
C GLY A 157 23.01 -1.99 2.21
N ASP A 158 22.00 -2.73 2.69
CA ASP A 158 21.78 -2.97 4.14
C ASP A 158 22.33 -4.32 4.66
N VAL A 159 22.73 -5.24 3.78
CA VAL A 159 23.17 -6.60 4.14
C VAL A 159 24.61 -6.64 4.73
N ARG A 160 25.32 -5.51 4.80
CA ARG A 160 26.78 -5.50 5.11
C ARG A 160 27.18 -5.42 6.58
N LEU A 161 26.24 -5.35 7.52
CA LEU A 161 26.57 -5.20 8.95
C LEU A 161 25.83 -6.21 9.84
N GLN A 162 26.02 -7.50 9.60
CA GLN A 162 25.94 -8.49 10.68
C GLN A 162 27.36 -9.03 10.91
N PRO A 163 28.12 -8.49 11.89
CA PRO A 163 29.27 -9.21 12.41
C PRO A 163 28.71 -10.46 13.08
N ILE A 164 29.08 -11.62 12.55
CA ILE A 164 28.97 -12.90 13.25
C ILE A 164 29.91 -12.80 14.46
N GLY A 165 29.37 -12.37 15.59
CA GLY A 165 30.08 -12.26 16.86
C GLY A 165 29.36 -13.09 17.90
N ARG A 166 30.00 -14.21 18.27
CA ARG A 166 29.63 -15.11 19.38
C ARG A 166 29.73 -14.40 20.72
#